data_AF-A0A9D9R340-F1
#
_entry.id   AF-A0A9D9R340-F1
#
_cell.length_a   1.000
_cell.length_b   1.000
_cell.length_c   1.000
_cell.angle_alpha   90.00
_cell.angle_beta   90.00
_cell.angle_gamma   90.00
#
_symmetry.space_group_name_H-M   'P 1'
#
loop_
_entity.id
_entity.type
_entity.pdbx_description
1 polymer ?
#
loop_
_entity_poly.entity_id
_entity_poly.type
_entity_poly.pdbx_seq_one_letter_code
_entity_poly.pdbx_strand_id
1 'polypeptide(L)' 'MNISSILLFLNGLGGGELLLIGLAILLFFGGKKLPELMRGLGKGIREFQDAKNEVKDQINKELDETKK' A
#
# COMPACT_ATOMS: atom_id res chain seq x y z
N MET A 1 11.30 25.87 6.73
CA MET A 1 11.10 24.98 5.56
C MET A 1 9.64 25.14 5.17
N ASN A 2 9.36 25.89 4.11
CA ASN A 2 7.98 26.24 3.73
C ASN A 2 7.34 25.08 2.94
N ILE A 3 6.03 24.88 3.11
CA ILE A 3 5.25 23.88 2.35
C ILE A 3 5.37 24.13 0.83
N SER A 4 5.44 25.40 0.43
CA SER A 4 5.67 25.79 -0.97
C SER A 4 7.03 25.30 -1.51
N SER A 5 8.06 25.20 -0.65
CA SER A 5 9.38 24.67 -1.02
C SER A 5 9.35 23.15 -1.21
N ILE A 6 8.56 22.44 -0.39
CA ILE A 6 8.33 20.99 -0.54
C ILE A 6 7.55 20.71 -1.84
N LEU A 7 6.57 21.57 -2.19
CA LEU A 7 5.80 21.47 -3.43
C LEU A 7 6.63 21.81 -4.69
N LEU A 8 7.55 22.78 -4.60
CA LEU A 8 8.52 23.09 -5.67
C LEU A 8 9.51 21.94 -5.90
N PHE A 9 9.97 21.29 -4.82
CA PHE A 9 10.76 20.07 -4.89
C PHE A 9 9.95 18.94 -5.57
N LEU A 10 8.67 18.79 -5.23
CA LEU A 10 7.78 17.80 -5.84
C LEU A 10 7.51 18.01 -7.36
N ASN A 11 7.35 19.26 -7.80
CA ASN A 11 7.19 19.59 -9.23
C ASN A 11 8.51 19.42 -10.03
N GLY A 12 9.65 19.43 -9.35
CA GLY A 12 10.98 19.23 -9.92
C GLY A 12 11.49 17.80 -9.88
N LEU A 13 10.74 16.84 -9.28
CA LEU A 13 11.05 15.41 -9.15
C LEU A 13 11.23 14.73 -10.51
N GLY A 14 12.28 15.08 -11.21
CA GLY A 14 12.89 14.24 -12.22
C GLY A 14 13.38 12.95 -11.55
N GLY A 15 13.52 11.88 -12.32
CA GLY A 15 13.87 10.56 -11.82
C GLY A 15 15.09 10.52 -10.89
N GLY A 16 16.00 11.50 -10.96
CA GLY A 16 17.17 11.62 -10.08
C GLY A 16 16.86 11.79 -8.59
N GLU A 17 15.89 12.63 -8.22
CA GLU A 17 15.56 12.89 -6.80
C GLU A 17 14.80 11.73 -6.17
N LEU A 18 13.88 11.11 -6.94
CA LEU A 18 13.22 9.86 -6.54
C LEU A 18 14.23 8.73 -6.33
N LEU A 19 15.26 8.65 -7.17
CA LEU A 19 16.32 7.66 -7.04
C LEU A 19 17.19 7.92 -5.80
N LEU A 20 17.46 9.19 -5.46
CA LEU A 20 18.17 9.60 -4.24
C LEU A 20 17.39 9.27 -2.97
N ILE A 21 16.08 9.54 -2.94
CA ILE A 21 15.20 9.18 -1.81
C ILE A 21 15.10 7.66 -1.70
N GLY A 22 14.91 6.97 -2.82
CA GLY A 22 14.90 5.50 -2.88
C GLY A 22 16.18 4.91 -2.34
N LEU A 23 17.34 5.48 -2.70
CA LEU A 23 18.65 5.05 -2.22
C LEU A 23 18.84 5.33 -0.73
N ALA A 24 18.39 6.47 -0.21
CA ALA A 24 18.42 6.77 1.22
C ALA A 24 17.60 5.74 2.01
N ILE A 25 16.36 5.47 1.57
CA ILE A 25 15.51 4.42 2.17
C ILE A 25 16.21 3.05 2.06
N LEU A 26 16.84 2.75 0.94
CA LEU A 26 17.58 1.50 0.74
C LEU A 26 18.79 1.36 1.67
N LEU A 27 19.46 2.46 2.02
CA LEU A 27 20.58 2.46 2.96
C LEU A 27 20.11 2.27 4.40
N PHE A 28 19.02 2.93 4.81
CA PHE A 28 18.47 2.80 6.16
C PHE A 28 17.79 1.44 6.41
N PHE A 29 16.98 0.98 5.47
CA PHE A 29 16.22 -0.27 5.61
C PHE A 29 16.93 -1.47 4.98
N GLY A 30 17.88 -1.26 4.07
CA GLY A 30 18.51 -2.33 3.32
C GLY A 30 17.67 -2.79 2.12
N GLY A 31 18.34 -3.15 1.03
CA GLY A 31 17.68 -3.58 -0.21
C GLY A 31 16.82 -4.84 -0.12
N LYS A 32 16.99 -5.63 0.95
CA LYS A 32 16.20 -6.84 1.19
C LYS A 32 14.90 -6.57 1.95
N LYS A 33 14.86 -5.55 2.83
CA LYS A 33 13.66 -5.28 3.66
C LYS A 33 12.53 -4.64 2.85
N LEU A 34 12.84 -3.80 1.88
CA LEU A 34 11.80 -3.15 1.07
C LEU A 34 10.94 -4.17 0.28
N PRO A 35 11.53 -5.15 -0.44
CA PRO A 35 10.75 -6.24 -1.05
C PRO A 35 10.04 -7.15 -0.04
N GLU A 36 10.65 -7.42 1.11
CA GLU A 36 10.06 -8.27 2.15
C GLU A 36 8.81 -7.63 2.76
N LEU A 37 8.87 -6.32 3.05
CA LEU A 37 7.72 -5.52 3.50
C LEU A 37 6.61 -5.47 2.44
N MET A 38 6.97 -5.25 1.17
CA MET A 38 6.00 -5.27 0.06
C MET A 38 5.30 -6.63 -0.07
N ARG A 39 6.04 -7.73 0.05
CA ARG A 39 5.49 -9.09 0.01
C ARG A 39 4.58 -9.37 1.20
N GLY A 40 4.96 -8.93 2.40
CA GLY A 40 4.14 -9.05 3.61
C GLY A 40 2.84 -8.24 3.50
N LEU A 41 2.94 -6.98 3.11
CA LEU A 41 1.79 -6.10 2.91
C LEU A 41 0.87 -6.63 1.80
N GLY A 42 1.41 -7.10 0.68
CA GLY A 42 0.64 -7.67 -0.41
C GLY A 42 -0.14 -8.93 -0.01
N LYS A 43 0.46 -9.79 0.81
CA LYS A 43 -0.25 -10.94 1.40
C LYS A 43 -1.36 -10.49 2.35
N GLY A 44 -1.07 -9.56 3.25
CA GLY A 44 -2.07 -9.04 4.19
C GLY A 44 -3.26 -8.37 3.49
N ILE A 45 -3.01 -7.59 2.42
CA ILE A 45 -4.07 -6.98 1.61
C ILE A 45 -4.92 -8.04 0.89
N ARG A 46 -4.32 -9.14 0.45
CA ARG A 46 -5.05 -10.25 -0.19
C ARG A 46 -5.92 -10.97 0.83
N GLU A 47 -5.35 -11.40 1.95
CA GLU A 47 -6.10 -12.07 3.03
C GLU A 47 -7.25 -11.19 3.55
N PHE A 48 -7.03 -9.88 3.68
CA PHE A 48 -8.07 -8.94 4.07
C PHE A 48 -9.20 -8.83 3.02
N GLN A 49 -8.87 -8.87 1.74
CA GLN A 49 -9.88 -8.88 0.67
C GLN A 49 -10.68 -10.18 0.65
N ASP A 50 -10.01 -11.32 0.82
CA ASP A 50 -10.65 -12.63 0.82
C ASP A 50 -11.63 -12.75 2.00
N ALA A 51 -11.20 -12.37 3.20
CA ALA A 51 -12.07 -12.35 4.39
C ALA A 51 -13.27 -11.41 4.22
N LYS A 52 -13.06 -10.21 3.65
CA LYS A 52 -14.14 -9.26 3.38
C LYS A 52 -15.16 -9.83 2.39
N ASN A 53 -14.71 -10.55 1.36
CA ASN A 53 -15.59 -11.15 0.36
C ASN A 53 -16.39 -12.31 0.97
N GLU A 54 -15.76 -13.17 1.76
CA GLU A 54 -16.44 -14.26 2.46
C GLU A 54 -17.55 -13.74 3.39
N VAL A 55 -17.25 -12.70 4.18
CA VAL A 55 -18.25 -12.04 5.04
C VAL A 55 -19.40 -11.46 4.21
N LYS A 56 -19.09 -10.83 3.08
CA LYS A 56 -20.12 -10.27 2.19
C LYS A 56 -21.03 -11.36 1.62
N ASP A 57 -20.46 -12.50 1.22
CA ASP A 57 -21.21 -13.61 0.65
C ASP A 57 -22.09 -14.30 1.70
N GLN A 58 -21.61 -14.44 2.93
CA GLN A 58 -22.41 -14.94 4.06
C GLN A 58 -23.60 -14.01 4.35
N ILE A 59 -23.38 -12.70 4.40
CA ILE A 59 -24.45 -11.71 4.61
C ILE A 59 -25.49 -11.77 3.50
N ASN A 60 -25.07 -11.84 2.22
CA ASN A 60 -26.01 -11.92 1.10
C ASN A 60 -26.86 -13.20 1.17
N LYS A 61 -26.23 -14.33 1.52
CA LYS A 61 -26.92 -15.61 1.63
C LYS A 61 -27.98 -15.61 2.75
N GLU A 62 -27.66 -15.02 3.90
CA GLU A 62 -28.62 -14.89 5.02
C GLU A 62 -29.78 -13.94 4.70
N LEU A 63 -29.51 -12.86 3.95
CA LEU A 63 -30.55 -11.94 3.47
C LEU A 63 -31.50 -12.59 2.45
N ASP A 64 -30.98 -13.44 1.55
CA ASP A 64 -31.79 -14.16 0.57
C ASP A 64 -32.63 -15.29 1.21
N GLU A 65 -32.11 -15.95 2.26
CA GLU A 65 -32.86 -16.95 3.04
C GLU A 65 -33.96 -16.30 3.90
N THR A 66 -33.74 -15.10 4.42
CA THR A 66 -34.74 -14.36 5.22
C THR A 66 -35.87 -13.76 4.37
N LYS A 67 -35.64 -13.56 3.06
CA LYS A 67 -36.63 -13.02 2.12
C LYS A 67 -37.54 -14.08 1.49
N LYS A 68 -37.27 -15.37 1.69
CA LYS A 68 -38.02 -16.48 1.12
C LYS A 68 -39.02 -17.06 2.12
#